data_AF-A0A817K5D9-F1
#
_entry.id   AF-A0A817K5D9-F1
#
_cell.length_a   1.000
_cell.length_b   1.000
_cell.length_c   1.000
_cell.angle_alpha   90.00
_cell.angle_beta   90.00
_cell.angle_gamma   90.00
#
_symmetry.space_group_name_H-M   'P 1'
#
loop_
_entity.id
_entity.type
_entity.pdbx_description
1 polymer ?
#
loop_
_entity_poly.entity_id
_entity_poly.type
_entity_poly.pdbx_seq_one_letter_code
_entity_poly.pdbx_strand_id
1 'polypeptide(L)'
;MTILCQCIEELTRETPADRLSHELWCSCCPNVGGLWYKNIENYNHSLVVTSMIGYMIGLGDHHLDNVLVDLKSEQIIHIDYNICFEKSKKLHVPEEVSYRLTQNLQNAVGIAGLEDVFSLSSENVLEILRDGKKILLNLLELFIYDPLID
;
A
#
# COMPACT_ATOMS: atom_id res chain seq x y z
N MET A 1 19.02 -15.79 13.63
CA MET A 1 18.43 -15.38 12.35
C MET A 1 18.11 -16.64 11.56
N THR A 2 16.90 -16.79 11.01
CA THR A 2 16.55 -17.98 10.22
C THR A 2 17.24 -17.93 8.84
N ILE A 3 17.37 -19.07 8.16
CA ILE A 3 17.92 -19.15 6.79
C ILE A 3 17.13 -18.25 5.82
N LEU A 4 15.81 -18.16 6.01
CA LEU A 4 14.95 -17.29 5.20
C LEU A 4 15.26 -15.81 5.41
N CYS A 5 15.49 -15.37 6.66
CA CYS A 5 15.89 -13.99 6.93
C CYS A 5 17.24 -13.66 6.26
N GLN A 6 18.21 -14.58 6.29
CA GLN A 6 19.50 -14.40 5.61
C GLN A 6 19.33 -14.26 4.10
N CYS A 7 18.54 -15.13 3.48
CA CYS A 7 18.23 -15.06 2.05
C CYS A 7 17.57 -13.73 1.67
N ILE A 8 16.59 -13.26 2.46
CA ILE A 8 15.95 -11.96 2.24
C ILE A 8 16.96 -10.83 2.34
N GLU A 9 17.83 -10.80 3.35
CA GLU A 9 18.84 -9.76 3.50
C GLU A 9 19.87 -9.75 2.36
N GLU A 10 20.25 -10.90 1.83
CA GLU A 10 21.14 -11.02 0.67
C GLU A 10 20.46 -10.46 -0.58
N LEU A 11 19.24 -10.90 -0.89
CA LEU A 11 18.48 -10.43 -2.07
C LEU A 11 18.14 -8.93 -1.99
N THR A 12 17.85 -8.43 -0.79
CA THR A 12 17.61 -7.00 -0.51
C THR A 12 18.86 -6.18 -0.84
N ARG A 13 20.05 -6.67 -0.48
CA ARG A 13 21.34 -6.01 -0.79
C ARG A 13 21.69 -6.05 -2.27
N GLU A 14 21.34 -7.12 -2.98
CA GLU A 14 21.60 -7.24 -4.43
C GLU A 14 20.64 -6.42 -5.29
N THR A 15 19.44 -6.12 -4.78
CA THR A 15 18.41 -5.43 -5.53
C THR A 15 18.46 -3.91 -5.27
N PRO A 16 18.48 -3.06 -6.31
CA PRO A 16 18.38 -1.61 -6.12
C PRO A 16 17.07 -1.21 -5.43
N ALA A 17 17.14 -0.36 -4.41
CA ALA A 17 15.98 0.14 -3.67
C ALA A 17 15.35 1.38 -4.28
N ASP A 18 15.98 1.96 -5.30
CA ASP A 18 15.63 3.25 -5.91
C ASP A 18 14.86 3.12 -7.22
N ARG A 19 14.46 1.90 -7.62
CA ARG A 19 13.78 1.68 -8.90
C ARG A 19 12.51 2.50 -9.03
N LEU A 20 11.67 2.47 -8.01
CA LEU A 20 10.40 3.20 -8.01
C LEU A 20 10.63 4.71 -7.86
N SER A 21 11.48 5.13 -6.92
CA SER A 21 11.81 6.55 -6.74
C SER A 21 12.41 7.18 -8.00
N HIS A 22 13.22 6.42 -8.74
CA HIS A 22 13.80 6.86 -10.00
C HIS A 22 12.72 7.03 -11.07
N GLU A 23 11.77 6.10 -11.18
CA GLU A 23 10.67 6.23 -12.16
C GLU A 23 9.74 7.41 -11.84
N LEU A 24 9.41 7.62 -10.56
CA LEU A 24 8.65 8.79 -10.11
C LEU A 24 9.39 10.11 -10.38
N TRP A 25 10.71 10.11 -10.28
CA TRP A 25 11.53 11.26 -10.68
C TRP A 25 11.49 11.48 -12.19
N CYS A 26 11.66 10.42 -12.98
CA CYS A 26 11.61 10.49 -14.44
C CYS A 26 10.25 10.94 -14.96
N SER A 27 9.14 10.60 -14.31
CA SER A 27 7.80 11.07 -14.69
C SER A 27 7.64 12.59 -14.57
N CYS A 28 8.47 13.25 -13.76
CA CYS A 28 8.46 14.70 -13.60
C CYS A 28 9.15 15.46 -14.75
N CYS A 29 9.91 14.78 -15.62
CA CYS A 29 10.69 15.43 -16.66
C CYS A 29 9.81 16.00 -17.79
N PRO A 30 10.11 17.22 -18.30
CA PRO A 30 11.24 18.09 -17.96
C PRO A 30 10.97 19.08 -16.81
N ASN A 31 9.74 19.13 -16.27
CA ASN A 31 9.31 20.11 -15.27
C ASN A 31 9.59 19.64 -13.84
N VAL A 32 10.85 19.29 -13.57
CA VAL A 32 11.26 18.52 -12.39
C VAL A 32 11.03 19.24 -11.05
N GLY A 33 11.00 20.58 -11.03
CA GLY A 33 10.94 21.39 -9.80
C GLY A 33 9.73 21.12 -8.88
N GLY A 34 8.72 22.00 -8.89
CA GLY A 34 7.56 21.85 -7.99
C GLY A 34 6.73 20.58 -8.25
N LEU A 35 6.87 19.97 -9.43
CA LEU A 35 6.15 18.75 -9.79
C LEU A 35 6.64 17.55 -8.98
N TRP A 36 7.95 17.41 -8.75
CA TRP A 36 8.48 16.27 -8.00
C TRP A 36 7.95 16.23 -6.57
N TYR A 37 7.95 17.37 -5.87
CA TYR A 37 7.43 17.43 -4.50
C TYR A 37 5.95 17.01 -4.45
N LYS A 38 5.14 17.52 -5.38
CA LYS A 38 3.71 17.17 -5.48
C LYS A 38 3.49 15.70 -5.82
N ASN A 39 4.31 15.14 -6.70
CA ASN A 39 4.26 13.75 -7.12
C ASN A 39 4.57 12.80 -5.96
N ILE A 40 5.61 13.12 -5.17
CA ILE A 40 5.94 12.37 -3.95
C ILE A 40 4.84 12.51 -2.89
N GLU A 41 4.25 13.70 -2.74
CA GLU A 41 3.12 13.92 -1.84
C GLU A 41 1.90 13.07 -2.23
N ASN A 42 1.52 13.07 -3.52
CA ASN A 42 0.45 12.23 -4.06
C ASN A 42 0.71 10.73 -3.81
N TYR A 43 1.92 10.27 -4.11
CA TYR A 43 2.35 8.90 -3.87
C TYR A 43 2.24 8.53 -2.39
N ASN A 44 2.72 9.40 -1.49
CA ASN A 44 2.67 9.17 -0.05
C ASN A 44 1.24 9.07 0.48
N HIS A 45 0.38 10.01 0.08
CA HIS A 45 -1.03 9.95 0.45
C HIS A 45 -1.71 8.70 -0.08
N SER A 46 -1.46 8.33 -1.34
CA SER A 46 -2.04 7.13 -1.93
C SER A 46 -1.55 5.87 -1.24
N LEU A 47 -0.25 5.76 -0.93
CA LEU A 47 0.33 4.62 -0.23
C LEU A 47 -0.29 4.45 1.16
N VAL A 48 -0.41 5.54 1.93
CA VAL A 48 -1.03 5.53 3.26
C VAL A 48 -2.49 5.11 3.19
N VAL A 49 -3.29 5.78 2.37
CA VAL A 49 -4.74 5.53 2.28
C VAL A 49 -4.99 4.09 1.87
N THR A 50 -4.32 3.60 0.83
CA THR A 50 -4.50 2.25 0.34
C THR A 50 -4.00 1.20 1.34
N SER A 51 -2.91 1.47 2.07
CA SER A 51 -2.42 0.57 3.14
C SER A 51 -3.38 0.48 4.32
N MET A 52 -3.92 1.61 4.80
CA MET A 52 -4.85 1.63 5.94
C MET A 52 -6.20 1.01 5.59
N ILE A 53 -6.73 1.28 4.39
CA ILE A 53 -7.96 0.65 3.90
C ILE A 53 -7.73 -0.85 3.69
N GLY A 54 -6.62 -1.25 3.07
CA GLY A 54 -6.24 -2.65 2.87
C GLY A 54 -6.18 -3.41 4.19
N TYR A 55 -5.54 -2.84 5.21
CA TYR A 55 -5.54 -3.39 6.56
C TYR A 55 -6.96 -3.51 7.13
N MET A 56 -7.79 -2.46 7.02
CA MET A 56 -9.14 -2.47 7.57
C MET A 56 -10.02 -3.56 6.96
N ILE A 57 -9.91 -3.81 5.65
CA ILE A 57 -10.70 -4.85 4.96
C ILE A 57 -10.08 -6.24 5.05
N GLY A 58 -8.86 -6.36 5.60
CA GLY A 58 -8.09 -7.61 5.63
C GLY A 58 -7.71 -8.08 4.23
N LEU A 59 -7.25 -7.14 3.38
CA LEU A 59 -6.70 -7.44 2.06
C LEU A 59 -5.40 -8.23 2.17
N GLY A 60 -5.22 -9.20 1.29
CA GLY A 60 -3.99 -9.95 1.10
C GLY A 60 -3.63 -10.08 -0.37
N ASP A 61 -2.70 -10.98 -0.68
CA ASP A 61 -2.21 -11.21 -2.05
C ASP A 61 -1.52 -10.00 -2.66
N HIS A 62 -0.67 -9.35 -1.86
CA HIS A 62 0.00 -8.10 -2.20
C HIS A 62 1.19 -8.30 -3.17
N HIS A 63 1.07 -9.17 -4.19
CA HIS A 63 2.11 -9.37 -5.18
C HIS A 63 2.19 -8.21 -6.19
N LEU A 64 3.30 -8.12 -6.93
CA LEU A 64 3.56 -6.96 -7.80
C LEU A 64 2.56 -6.81 -8.94
N ASP A 65 1.97 -7.90 -9.44
CA ASP A 65 0.94 -7.80 -10.48
C ASP A 65 -0.39 -7.22 -9.96
N ASN A 66 -0.62 -7.21 -8.65
CA ASN A 66 -1.83 -6.67 -8.01
C ASN A 66 -1.65 -5.25 -7.49
N VAL A 67 -0.42 -4.70 -7.51
CA VAL A 67 -0.10 -3.36 -7.01
C VAL A 67 0.45 -2.52 -8.16
N LEU A 68 -0.41 -1.72 -8.76
CA LEU A 68 -0.06 -0.83 -9.86
C LEU A 68 0.31 0.56 -9.34
N VAL A 69 1.19 1.25 -10.07
CA VAL A 69 1.51 2.66 -9.86
C VAL A 69 1.18 3.42 -11.14
N ASP A 70 0.25 4.36 -11.07
CA ASP A 70 -0.03 5.26 -12.19
C ASP A 70 1.00 6.40 -12.22
N LEU A 71 1.91 6.41 -13.18
CA LEU A 71 2.96 7.41 -13.30
C LEU A 71 2.47 8.82 -13.71
N LYS A 72 1.17 8.98 -13.99
CA LYS A 72 0.58 10.31 -14.30
C LYS A 72 -0.05 10.99 -13.10
N SER A 73 -0.59 10.21 -12.17
CA SER A 73 -1.24 10.69 -10.94
C SER A 73 -0.45 10.34 -9.68
N GLU A 74 0.56 9.49 -9.83
CA GLU A 74 1.44 8.97 -8.80
C GLU A 74 0.71 8.16 -7.73
N GLN A 75 -0.46 7.61 -8.08
CA GLN A 75 -1.29 6.84 -7.18
C GLN A 75 -0.97 5.34 -7.23
N ILE A 76 -1.10 4.70 -6.07
CA ILE A 76 -1.03 3.25 -5.91
C ILE A 76 -2.44 2.67 -6.01
N ILE A 77 -2.61 1.69 -6.90
CA ILE A 77 -3.89 1.08 -7.22
C ILE A 77 -3.78 -0.43 -6.98
N HIS A 78 -4.66 -0.97 -6.14
CA HIS A 78 -4.87 -2.41 -6.01
C HIS A 78 -5.97 -2.86 -6.97
N ILE A 79 -5.75 -3.95 -7.69
CA ILE A 79 -6.66 -4.42 -8.75
C ILE A 79 -7.34 -5.76 -8.48
N ASP A 80 -6.89 -6.51 -7.48
CA ASP A 80 -7.50 -7.79 -7.08
C ASP A 80 -7.91 -7.73 -5.60
N TYR A 81 -9.16 -8.12 -5.32
CA TYR A 81 -9.79 -8.14 -4.01
C TYR A 81 -10.34 -9.54 -3.66
N ASN A 82 -9.97 -10.58 -4.40
CA ASN A 82 -10.41 -11.96 -4.17
C ASN A 82 -9.96 -12.48 -2.78
N ILE A 83 -8.78 -12.05 -2.33
CA ILE A 83 -8.22 -12.36 -1.02
C ILE A 83 -8.45 -11.18 -0.04
N CYS A 84 -9.71 -10.88 0.24
CA CYS A 84 -10.12 -9.96 1.31
C CYS A 84 -10.62 -10.71 2.56
N PHE A 85 -10.94 -9.97 3.62
CA PHE A 85 -11.53 -10.49 4.85
C PHE A 85 -10.67 -11.57 5.51
N GLU A 86 -9.36 -11.33 5.59
CA GLU A 86 -8.40 -12.18 6.31
C GLU A 86 -8.26 -13.59 5.70
N LYS A 87 -8.65 -13.77 4.43
CA LYS A 87 -8.49 -15.04 3.69
C LYS A 87 -7.01 -15.42 3.51
N SER A 88 -6.11 -14.45 3.45
CA SER A 88 -4.66 -14.65 3.28
C SER A 88 -4.01 -15.49 4.38
N LYS A 89 -4.51 -15.38 5.62
CA LYS A 89 -4.06 -16.19 6.77
C LYS A 89 -4.41 -17.67 6.68
N LYS A 90 -5.32 -18.04 5.77
CA LYS A 90 -5.79 -19.41 5.55
C LYS A 90 -5.10 -20.09 4.36
N LEU A 91 -4.18 -19.41 3.70
CA LEU A 91 -3.39 -19.98 2.60
C LEU A 91 -2.44 -21.07 3.13
N HIS A 92 -1.94 -21.91 2.21
CA HIS A 92 -0.97 -22.95 2.56
C HIS A 92 0.31 -22.36 3.18
N VAL A 93 0.75 -21.21 2.65
CA VAL A 93 1.76 -20.35 3.26
C VAL A 93 1.05 -19.05 3.65
N PRO A 94 0.77 -18.83 4.94
CA PRO A 94 0.08 -17.63 5.39
C PRO A 94 0.85 -16.35 5.08
N GLU A 95 0.13 -15.32 4.65
CA GLU A 95 0.64 -13.95 4.60
C GLU A 95 0.18 -13.21 5.86
N GLU A 96 1.13 -12.83 6.71
CA GLU A 96 0.87 -12.21 8.02
C GLU A 96 1.00 -10.68 7.99
N VAL A 97 1.47 -10.11 6.88
CA VAL A 97 1.66 -8.66 6.74
C VAL A 97 0.33 -7.98 6.43
N SER A 98 0.05 -6.86 7.11
CA SER A 98 -1.17 -6.08 6.91
C SER A 98 -1.23 -5.33 5.58
N TYR A 99 -0.07 -5.00 5.02
CA TYR A 99 0.10 -4.27 3.77
C TYR A 99 1.56 -4.35 3.33
N ARG A 100 1.81 -4.01 2.06
CA ARG A 100 3.14 -4.08 1.45
C ARG A 100 3.94 -2.81 1.70
N LEU A 101 5.03 -2.90 2.47
CA LEU A 101 6.05 -1.85 2.60
C LEU A 101 7.45 -2.41 2.30
N THR A 102 7.68 -2.81 1.05
CA THR A 102 9.02 -3.28 0.61
C THR A 102 10.02 -2.14 0.47
N GLN A 103 11.32 -2.45 0.37
CA GLN A 103 12.39 -1.46 0.24
C GLN A 103 12.13 -0.40 -0.84
N ASN A 104 11.58 -0.79 -2.00
CA ASN A 104 11.32 0.12 -3.11
C ASN A 104 10.16 1.08 -2.81
N LEU A 105 9.13 0.62 -2.09
CA LEU A 105 8.01 1.47 -1.69
C LEU A 105 8.41 2.46 -0.60
N GLN A 106 9.21 2.01 0.37
CA GLN A 106 9.70 2.86 1.46
C GLN A 106 10.65 3.93 0.94
N ASN A 107 11.59 3.58 0.05
CA ASN A 107 12.55 4.53 -0.49
C ASN A 107 11.89 5.58 -1.41
N ALA A 108 10.76 5.24 -2.03
CA ALA A 108 9.96 6.18 -2.84
C ALA A 108 9.23 7.25 -2.02
N VAL A 109 9.12 7.10 -0.70
CA VAL A 109 8.50 8.11 0.18
C VAL A 109 9.30 9.42 0.24
N GLY A 110 10.58 9.33 -0.15
CA GLY A 110 11.51 10.45 -0.17
C GLY A 110 12.30 10.57 1.13
N ILE A 111 13.05 11.67 1.24
CA ILE A 111 14.06 11.85 2.30
C ILE A 111 13.47 11.94 3.72
N ALA A 112 12.19 12.31 3.84
CA ALA A 112 11.48 12.36 5.12
C ALA A 112 11.25 10.96 5.71
N GLY A 113 11.28 9.91 4.86
CA GLY A 113 11.02 8.54 5.30
C GLY A 113 9.60 8.33 5.84
N LEU A 114 9.40 7.18 6.50
CA LEU A 114 8.09 6.78 7.02
C LEU A 114 7.76 7.38 8.39
N GLU A 115 8.74 7.80 9.18
CA GLU A 115 8.52 8.12 10.60
C GLU A 115 7.52 9.27 10.80
N ASP A 116 7.55 10.29 9.94
CA ASP A 116 6.68 11.47 10.09
C ASP A 116 5.41 11.39 9.24
N VAL A 117 5.55 11.49 7.91
CA VAL A 117 4.40 11.71 7.00
C VAL A 117 3.48 10.50 6.97
N PHE A 118 4.05 9.29 6.93
CA PHE A 118 3.29 8.06 6.83
C PHE A 118 2.52 7.79 8.14
N SER A 119 3.18 7.92 9.29
CA SER A 119 2.56 7.69 10.61
C SER A 119 1.40 8.65 10.86
N LEU A 120 1.63 9.96 10.75
CA LEU A 120 0.59 10.98 11.00
C LEU A 120 -0.59 10.83 10.03
N SER A 121 -0.30 10.60 8.75
CA SER A 121 -1.36 10.40 7.76
C SER A 121 -2.15 9.12 8.01
N SER A 122 -1.50 8.06 8.50
CA SER A 122 -2.17 6.80 8.86
C SER A 122 -3.15 7.00 10.02
N GLU A 123 -2.75 7.77 11.04
CA GLU A 123 -3.64 8.13 12.16
C GLU A 123 -4.88 8.88 11.68
N ASN A 124 -4.69 9.90 10.84
CA ASN A 124 -5.79 10.69 10.26
C ASN A 124 -6.75 9.82 9.44
N VAL A 125 -6.24 8.92 8.59
CA VAL A 125 -7.08 8.00 7.82
C VAL A 125 -7.88 7.08 8.73
N LEU A 126 -7.25 6.51 9.76
CA LEU A 126 -7.92 5.63 10.70
C LEU A 126 -8.96 6.37 11.56
N GLU A 127 -8.73 7.64 11.91
CA GLU A 127 -9.72 8.49 12.58
C GLU A 127 -10.96 8.69 11.71
N ILE A 128 -10.78 9.09 10.45
CA ILE A 128 -11.89 9.25 9.49
C ILE A 128 -12.68 7.94 9.32
N LEU A 129 -11.99 6.80 9.20
CA LEU A 129 -12.63 5.49 9.10
C LEU A 129 -13.42 5.12 10.36
N ARG A 130 -12.92 5.47 11.55
CA ARG A 130 -13.62 5.24 12.82
C ARG A 130 -14.87 6.10 12.94
N ASP A 131 -14.82 7.37 12.53
CA ASP A 131 -15.97 8.26 12.51
C ASP A 131 -17.06 7.77 11.53
N GLY A 132 -16.63 7.24 10.38
CA GLY A 132 -17.49 6.62 9.38
C GLY A 132 -17.98 5.20 9.70
N LYS A 133 -17.56 4.59 10.82
CA LYS A 133 -17.77 3.17 11.15
C LYS A 133 -19.22 2.71 10.98
N LYS A 134 -20.19 3.50 11.44
CA LYS A 134 -21.61 3.13 11.39
C LYS A 134 -22.10 2.97 9.94
N ILE A 135 -21.66 3.85 9.04
CA ILE A 135 -22.04 3.80 7.63
C ILE A 135 -21.42 2.58 6.97
N LEU A 136 -20.13 2.33 7.24
CA LEU A 136 -19.40 1.18 6.69
C LEU A 136 -19.99 -0.16 7.13
N LEU A 137 -20.30 -0.31 8.43
CA LEU A 137 -20.91 -1.55 8.94
C LEU A 137 -22.30 -1.79 8.36
N ASN A 138 -23.14 -0.75 8.25
CA ASN A 138 -24.45 -0.88 7.64
C ASN A 138 -24.34 -1.34 6.17
N LEU A 139 -23.36 -0.83 5.41
CA LEU A 139 -23.13 -1.25 4.03
C LEU A 139 -22.67 -2.71 3.96
N LEU A 140 -21.74 -3.13 4.83
CA LEU A 140 -21.26 -4.51 4.90
C LEU A 140 -22.37 -5.49 5.30
N GLU A 141 -23.26 -5.10 6.21
CA GLU A 141 -24.44 -5.90 6.57
C GLU A 141 -25.34 -6.12 5.36
N LEU A 142 -25.57 -5.09 4.52
CA LEU A 142 -26.37 -5.24 3.30
C LEU A 142 -25.78 -6.28 2.34
N PHE A 143 -24.44 -6.33 2.21
CA PHE A 143 -23.79 -7.35 1.38
C PHE A 143 -23.99 -8.77 1.93
N ILE A 144 -24.01 -8.98 3.24
CA ILE A 144 -24.25 -10.32 3.82
C ILE A 144 -25.65 -10.85 3.45
N TYR A 145 -26.63 -9.96 3.31
CA TYR A 145 -28.01 -10.34 2.99
C TYR A 145 -28.34 -10.32 1.50
N ASP A 146 -27.40 -9.93 0.64
CA ASP A 146 -27.62 -9.92 -0.80
C ASP A 146 -27.49 -11.35 -1.36
N PRO A 147 -28.58 -11.95 -1.89
CA PRO A 147 -28.57 -13.32 -2.41
C PRO A 147 -27.79 -13.49 -3.71
N LEU A 148 -27.28 -12.40 -4.31
CA LEU A 148 -26.50 -12.42 -5.54
C LEU A 148 -24.98 -12.44 -5.32
N ILE A 149 -24.53 -12.43 -4.07
CA ILE A 149 -23.10 -12.53 -3.72
C ILE A 149 -22.75 -14.00 -3.52
N ASP A 150 -21.76 -14.48 -4.30
CA ASP A 150 -21.15 -15.80 -4.17
C ASP A 150 -20.22 -15.91 -2.94
#